data_AF-T1FSH6-F1
#
_entry.id   AF-T1FSH6-F1
#
_cell.length_a   1.000
_cell.length_b   1.000
_cell.length_c   1.000
_cell.angle_alpha   90.00
_cell.angle_beta   90.00
_cell.angle_gamma   90.00
#
_symmetry.space_group_name_H-M   'P 1'
#
loop_
_entity.id
_entity.type
_entity.pdbx_description
1 polymer ?
#
loop_
_entity_poly.entity_id
_entity_poly.type
_entity_poly.pdbx_seq_one_letter_code
_entity_poly.pdbx_strand_id
1 'polypeptide(L)'
;MAWLPCFGSLRPTYACLVSSLLLLLTDLCMSEIISPPHLVYSTTSRIAASNFTYFKLHKTGRIKIVLNSIDGDADLYISSSTLYPTYNSYELKSATCGEDVAEILSDMKRPLGIGVFGHPLIDETTFELQVFAYDDEGDNEAGDLADNGEDGKKDSVLWTIFVNILKIIIDVLV
;
A
#
# COMPACT_ATOMS: atom_id res chain seq x y z
N MET A 1 -6.72 55.32 26.69
CA MET A 1 -5.73 54.75 25.75
C MET A 1 -5.27 53.42 26.29
N ALA A 2 -5.52 52.36 25.51
CA ALA A 2 -5.02 50.99 25.58
C ALA A 2 -4.90 50.31 26.97
N TRP A 3 -5.90 49.50 27.32
CA TRP A 3 -5.72 48.35 28.20
C TRP A 3 -5.46 47.12 27.31
N LEU A 4 -4.22 46.63 27.31
CA LEU A 4 -3.88 45.29 26.81
C LEU A 4 -4.13 44.30 27.95
N PRO A 5 -4.82 43.15 27.73
CA PRO A 5 -4.85 42.11 28.74
C PRO A 5 -3.52 41.34 28.71
N CYS A 6 -2.89 41.26 29.89
CA CYS A 6 -1.79 40.35 30.19
C CYS A 6 -2.19 38.91 29.83
N PHE A 7 -1.48 38.33 28.86
CA PHE A 7 -1.47 36.89 28.65
C PHE A 7 -0.86 36.23 29.89
N GLY A 8 -1.67 35.44 30.59
CA GLY A 8 -1.27 34.68 31.77
C GLY A 8 -0.12 33.74 31.46
N SER A 9 0.91 33.83 32.29
CA SER A 9 2.10 32.98 32.35
C SER A 9 1.74 31.48 32.36
N LEU A 10 1.81 30.82 31.21
CA LEU A 10 1.88 29.36 31.14
C LEU A 10 3.29 28.93 31.58
N ARG A 11 3.41 28.13 32.65
CA ARG A 11 4.73 27.70 33.16
C ARG A 11 5.50 26.96 32.04
N PRO A 12 6.80 27.23 31.84
CA PRO A 12 7.59 26.70 30.72
C PRO A 12 7.62 25.16 30.66
N THR A 13 7.32 24.49 31.77
CA THR A 13 7.19 23.03 31.86
C THR A 13 6.00 22.47 31.08
N TYR A 14 4.86 23.17 31.03
CA TYR A 14 3.67 22.69 30.31
C TYR A 14 3.78 22.88 28.80
N ALA A 15 4.47 23.94 28.35
CA ALA A 15 4.70 24.16 26.92
C ALA A 15 5.52 23.03 26.29
N CYS A 16 6.56 22.55 26.98
CA CYS A 16 7.36 21.41 26.51
C CYS A 16 6.57 20.09 26.50
N LEU A 17 5.72 19.86 27.49
CA LEU A 17 4.89 18.64 27.55
C LEU A 17 3.83 18.62 26.46
N VAL A 18 3.18 19.76 26.18
CA VAL A 18 2.19 19.89 25.11
C VAL A 18 2.83 19.76 23.73
N SER A 19 4.02 20.34 23.52
CA SER A 19 4.76 20.18 22.25
C SER A 19 5.23 18.73 22.04
N SER A 20 5.72 18.06 23.08
CA SER A 20 6.13 16.66 22.99
C SER A 20 4.94 15.73 22.72
N LEU A 21 3.81 16.00 23.38
CA LEU A 21 2.56 15.27 23.15
C LEU A 21 2.01 15.51 21.74
N LEU A 22 2.09 16.73 21.22
CA LEU A 22 1.67 17.06 19.85
C LEU A 22 2.54 16.34 18.81
N LEU A 23 3.86 16.29 19.02
CA LEU A 23 4.79 15.55 18.15
C LEU A 23 4.53 14.04 18.20
N LEU A 24 4.30 13.48 19.39
CA LEU A 24 3.91 12.08 19.56
C LEU A 24 2.56 11.77 18.88
N LEU A 25 1.57 12.66 18.99
CA LEU A 25 0.27 12.50 18.33
C LEU A 25 0.37 12.62 16.81
N THR A 26 1.25 13.48 16.29
CA THR A 26 1.51 13.52 14.84
C THR A 26 2.22 12.27 14.36
N ASP A 27 3.20 11.75 15.11
CA ASP A 27 3.90 10.51 14.75
C ASP A 27 2.97 9.29 14.79
N LEU A 28 2.08 9.21 15.80
CA LEU A 28 1.05 8.17 15.90
C LEU A 28 0.01 8.28 14.77
N CYS A 29 -0.42 9.50 14.43
CA CYS A 29 -1.40 9.73 13.36
C CYS A 29 -0.85 9.32 11.98
N MET A 30 0.44 9.50 11.72
CA MET A 30 1.05 9.05 10.46
C MET A 30 1.17 7.51 10.37
N SER A 31 1.10 6.79 11.49
CA SER A 31 1.27 5.33 11.53
C SER A 31 -0.01 4.52 11.29
N GLU A 32 -1.19 5.16 11.35
CA GLU A 32 -2.50 4.48 11.22
C GLU A 32 -3.08 4.45 9.80
N ILE A 33 -2.41 5.05 8.80
CA ILE A 33 -3.04 5.33 7.49
C ILE A 33 -2.82 4.22 6.44
N ILE A 34 -1.92 3.26 6.66
CA ILE A 34 -1.57 2.26 5.64
C ILE A 34 -1.94 0.86 6.14
N SER A 35 -3.05 0.33 5.63
CA SER A 35 -3.40 -1.08 5.78
C SER A 35 -2.24 -1.95 5.26
N PRO A 36 -1.81 -2.99 6.01
CA PRO A 36 -0.78 -3.89 5.52
C PRO A 36 -1.28 -4.63 4.28
N PRO A 37 -0.43 -4.88 3.28
CA PRO A 37 -0.86 -5.58 2.08
C PRO A 37 -1.21 -7.05 2.41
N HIS A 38 -2.28 -7.56 1.82
CA HIS A 38 -2.74 -8.93 2.03
C HIS A 38 -2.45 -9.81 0.82
N LEU A 39 -2.16 -11.10 1.04
CA LEU A 39 -1.86 -12.04 -0.04
C LEU A 39 -3.13 -12.35 -0.84
N VAL A 40 -3.09 -12.09 -2.15
CA VAL A 40 -4.19 -12.36 -3.08
C VAL A 40 -3.95 -13.61 -3.90
N TYR A 41 -2.69 -13.86 -4.25
CA TYR A 41 -2.31 -14.99 -5.09
C TYR A 41 -0.91 -15.47 -4.75
N SER A 42 -0.72 -16.79 -4.69
CA SER A 42 0.60 -17.43 -4.65
C SER A 42 0.61 -18.61 -5.61
N THR A 43 1.74 -18.80 -6.29
CA THR A 43 1.99 -19.98 -7.12
C THR A 43 3.46 -20.37 -7.07
N THR A 44 3.73 -21.67 -7.18
CA THR A 44 5.08 -22.21 -7.25
C THR A 44 5.31 -22.83 -8.62
N SER A 45 6.47 -22.57 -9.23
CA SER A 45 6.80 -23.09 -10.55
C SER A 45 8.28 -23.44 -10.68
N ARG A 46 8.61 -24.12 -11.78
CA ARG A 46 9.98 -24.49 -12.17
C ARG A 46 10.28 -23.90 -13.54
N ILE A 47 11.49 -23.42 -13.70
CA ILE A 47 11.95 -22.80 -14.95
C ILE A 47 13.36 -23.29 -15.28
N ALA A 48 13.58 -23.58 -16.57
CA ALA A 48 14.90 -23.97 -17.05
C ALA A 48 15.83 -22.76 -17.18
N ALA A 49 17.14 -23.01 -17.15
CA ALA A 49 18.18 -22.02 -17.43
C ALA A 49 17.87 -21.21 -18.70
N SER A 50 18.03 -19.88 -18.61
CA SER A 50 17.84 -18.94 -19.72
C SER A 50 16.45 -18.95 -20.36
N ASN A 51 15.43 -19.41 -19.65
CA ASN A 51 14.04 -19.41 -20.12
C ASN A 51 13.17 -18.43 -19.34
N PHE A 52 11.99 -18.11 -19.89
CA PHE A 52 11.00 -17.24 -19.27
C PHE A 52 9.69 -17.97 -18.99
N THR A 53 9.10 -17.67 -17.84
CA THR A 53 7.72 -18.00 -17.51
C THR A 53 6.94 -16.69 -17.36
N TYR A 54 5.77 -16.61 -18.00
CA TYR A 54 5.00 -15.38 -18.07
C TYR A 54 3.67 -15.47 -17.31
N PHE A 55 3.34 -14.40 -16.59
CA PHE A 55 2.08 -14.22 -15.89
C PHE A 55 1.41 -12.91 -16.31
N LYS A 56 0.09 -12.85 -16.16
CA LYS A 56 -0.71 -11.67 -16.49
C LYS A 56 -1.45 -11.20 -15.25
N LEU A 57 -1.30 -9.93 -14.92
CA LEU A 57 -1.95 -9.32 -13.77
C LEU A 57 -3.01 -8.32 -14.23
N HIS A 58 -4.27 -8.66 -14.00
CA HIS A 58 -5.42 -7.82 -14.36
C HIS A 58 -5.89 -6.90 -13.22
N LYS A 59 -5.61 -7.27 -11.96
CA LYS A 59 -6.08 -6.52 -10.79
C LYS A 59 -5.52 -5.09 -10.79
N THR A 60 -6.40 -4.12 -10.59
CA THR A 60 -6.08 -2.68 -10.44
C THR A 60 -5.66 -2.36 -9.01
N GLY A 61 -5.27 -1.10 -8.76
CA GLY A 61 -4.81 -0.65 -7.44
C GLY A 61 -3.33 -0.92 -7.19
N ARG A 62 -2.86 -0.58 -5.99
CA ARG A 62 -1.47 -0.82 -5.58
C ARG A 62 -1.25 -2.30 -5.29
N ILE A 63 -0.18 -2.85 -5.84
CA ILE A 63 0.14 -4.27 -5.74
C ILE A 63 1.62 -4.43 -5.43
N LYS A 64 1.96 -5.32 -4.49
CA LYS A 64 3.33 -5.76 -4.22
C LYS A 64 3.49 -7.17 -4.76
N ILE A 65 4.47 -7.35 -5.64
CA ILE A 65 4.86 -8.67 -6.16
C ILE A 65 6.13 -9.09 -5.45
N VAL A 66 6.15 -10.32 -4.96
CA VAL A 66 7.30 -10.93 -4.29
C VAL A 66 7.61 -12.24 -5.01
N LEU A 67 8.85 -12.36 -5.48
CA LEU A 67 9.40 -13.56 -6.08
C LEU A 67 10.44 -14.14 -5.13
N ASN A 68 10.20 -15.36 -4.67
CA ASN A 68 11.09 -16.08 -3.77
C ASN A 68 11.72 -17.27 -4.51
N SER A 69 13.04 -17.21 -4.72
CA SER A 69 13.82 -18.31 -5.29
C SER A 69 14.03 -19.40 -4.23
N ILE A 70 13.30 -20.52 -4.35
CA ILE A 70 13.38 -21.66 -3.41
C ILE A 70 14.66 -22.47 -3.66
N ASP A 71 14.96 -22.72 -4.93
CA ASP A 71 16.16 -23.42 -5.39
C ASP A 71 16.61 -22.80 -6.71
N GLY A 72 17.87 -22.40 -6.82
CA GLY A 72 18.38 -21.64 -7.95
C GLY A 72 18.25 -20.11 -7.78
N ASP A 73 18.17 -19.39 -8.90
CA ASP A 73 18.11 -17.91 -8.93
C ASP A 73 17.17 -17.47 -10.07
N ALA A 74 16.06 -16.84 -9.70
CA ALA A 74 15.05 -16.35 -10.63
C ALA A 74 14.92 -14.83 -10.52
N ASP A 75 14.97 -14.15 -11.66
CA ASP A 75 14.83 -12.70 -11.74
C ASP A 75 13.41 -12.29 -12.17
N LEU A 76 12.93 -11.15 -11.67
CA LEU A 76 11.61 -10.60 -11.94
C LEU A 76 11.65 -9.42 -12.92
N TYR A 77 10.81 -9.46 -13.95
CA TYR A 77 10.64 -8.39 -14.94
C TYR A 77 9.16 -8.08 -15.17
N ILE A 78 8.80 -6.79 -15.26
CA ILE A 78 7.40 -6.36 -15.34
C ILE A 78 7.25 -5.23 -16.36
N SER A 79 6.16 -5.23 -17.13
CA SER A 79 5.82 -4.15 -18.07
C SER A 79 4.32 -3.98 -18.24
N SER A 80 3.86 -2.73 -18.37
CA SER A 80 2.50 -2.37 -18.79
C SER A 80 2.34 -2.23 -20.30
N SER A 81 3.45 -2.04 -21.02
CA SER A 81 3.48 -1.91 -22.48
C SER A 81 3.43 -3.25 -23.23
N THR A 82 3.89 -4.33 -22.61
CA THR A 82 3.91 -5.68 -23.21
C THR A 82 3.55 -6.76 -22.19
N LEU A 83 2.90 -7.83 -22.67
CA LEU A 83 2.60 -9.02 -21.86
C LEU A 83 3.80 -9.97 -21.73
N TYR A 84 4.87 -9.72 -22.47
CA TYR A 84 6.06 -10.57 -22.54
C TYR A 84 7.33 -9.72 -22.29
N PRO A 85 7.52 -9.19 -21.07
CA PRO A 85 8.73 -8.45 -20.73
C PRO A 85 9.95 -9.37 -20.77
N THR A 86 11.11 -8.84 -21.16
CA THR A 86 12.37 -9.60 -21.22
C THR A 86 13.44 -8.86 -20.45
N TYR A 87 14.61 -9.48 -20.27
CA TYR A 87 15.75 -8.85 -19.59
C TYR A 87 16.26 -7.56 -20.27
N ASN A 88 15.89 -7.31 -21.53
CA ASN A 88 16.22 -6.09 -22.28
C ASN A 88 15.04 -5.12 -22.43
N SER A 89 13.81 -5.54 -22.13
CA SER A 89 12.60 -4.77 -22.38
C SER A 89 11.60 -4.95 -21.24
N TYR A 90 11.69 -4.06 -20.25
CA TYR A 90 10.87 -4.04 -19.04
C TYR A 90 10.66 -2.59 -18.57
N GLU A 91 9.67 -2.38 -17.70
CA GLU A 91 9.45 -1.10 -17.00
C GLU A 91 9.95 -1.18 -15.55
N LEU A 92 9.71 -2.31 -14.89
CA LEU A 92 10.20 -2.60 -13.54
C LEU A 92 10.96 -3.92 -13.54
N LYS A 93 12.00 -4.02 -12.70
CA LYS A 93 12.72 -5.27 -12.48
C LYS A 93 13.22 -5.39 -11.04
N SER A 94 13.40 -6.64 -10.60
CA SER A 94 14.23 -7.01 -9.45
C SER A 94 15.04 -8.24 -9.87
N ALA A 95 16.34 -8.21 -9.62
CA ALA A 95 17.27 -9.24 -10.05
C ALA A 95 18.37 -9.37 -8.99
N THR A 96 17.98 -9.87 -7.82
CA THR A 96 18.82 -10.00 -6.63
C THR A 96 18.92 -11.46 -6.24
N CYS A 97 20.03 -11.87 -5.62
CA CYS A 97 20.27 -13.26 -5.24
C CYS A 97 19.48 -13.68 -3.97
N GLY A 98 18.19 -13.34 -3.89
CA GLY A 98 17.35 -13.50 -2.72
C GLY A 98 15.87 -13.26 -3.04
N GLU A 99 15.16 -12.56 -2.15
CA GLU A 99 13.77 -12.17 -2.39
C GLU A 99 13.72 -10.98 -3.35
N ASP A 100 13.05 -11.18 -4.49
CA ASP A 100 12.87 -10.15 -5.51
C ASP A 100 11.50 -9.49 -5.37
N VAL A 101 11.50 -8.20 -5.02
CA VAL A 101 10.29 -7.44 -4.73
C VAL A 101 10.09 -6.33 -5.74
N ALA A 102 8.86 -6.18 -6.23
CA ALA A 102 8.45 -5.06 -7.06
C ALA A 102 7.12 -4.47 -6.58
N GLU A 103 7.08 -3.15 -6.40
CA GLU A 103 5.85 -2.42 -6.10
C GLU A 103 5.26 -1.82 -7.37
N ILE A 104 3.98 -2.09 -7.59
CA ILE A 104 3.20 -1.68 -8.74
C ILE A 104 2.26 -0.58 -8.29
N LEU A 105 2.37 0.58 -8.93
CA LEU A 105 1.50 1.72 -8.70
C LEU A 105 0.13 1.51 -9.38
N SER A 106 -0.89 2.16 -8.84
CA SER A 106 -2.28 2.07 -9.34
C SER A 106 -2.47 2.65 -10.74
N ASP A 107 -1.60 3.58 -11.15
CA ASP A 107 -1.66 4.29 -12.43
C ASP A 107 -1.07 3.48 -13.61
N MET A 108 -0.33 2.41 -13.33
CA MET A 108 0.23 1.56 -14.38
C MET A 108 -0.87 0.85 -15.18
N LYS A 109 -0.79 0.90 -16.51
CA LYS A 109 -1.80 0.30 -17.39
C LYS A 109 -1.91 -1.21 -17.19
N ARG A 110 -3.15 -1.71 -17.13
CA ARG A 110 -3.46 -3.15 -17.02
C ARG A 110 -3.97 -3.70 -18.36
N PRO A 111 -3.81 -5.01 -18.65
CA PRO A 111 -3.09 -6.01 -17.86
C PRO A 111 -1.57 -5.81 -17.90
N LEU A 112 -0.91 -6.07 -16.77
CA LEU A 112 0.55 -6.08 -16.67
C LEU A 112 1.09 -7.45 -17.10
N GLY A 113 2.15 -7.43 -17.91
CA GLY A 113 2.99 -8.61 -18.17
C GLY A 113 4.03 -8.75 -17.09
N ILE A 114 4.13 -9.96 -16.51
CA ILE A 114 5.17 -10.35 -15.56
C ILE A 114 5.97 -11.47 -16.20
N GLY A 115 7.28 -11.32 -16.29
CA GLY A 115 8.21 -12.33 -16.77
C GLY A 115 9.15 -12.72 -15.63
N VAL A 116 9.22 -14.02 -15.35
CA VAL A 116 10.22 -14.60 -14.44
C VAL A 116 11.27 -15.29 -15.29
N PHE A 117 12.53 -14.97 -15.06
CA PHE A 117 13.67 -15.48 -15.83
C PHE A 117 14.54 -16.40 -14.99
N GLY A 118 14.87 -17.58 -15.50
CA GLY A 118 15.80 -18.49 -14.84
C GLY A 118 17.26 -18.14 -15.14
N HIS A 119 18.09 -17.97 -14.11
CA HIS A 119 19.49 -17.58 -14.26
C HIS A 119 20.27 -18.58 -15.15
N PRO A 120 21.11 -18.12 -16.11
CA PRO A 120 21.75 -18.99 -17.11
C PRO A 120 22.71 -20.06 -16.56
N LEU A 121 23.28 -19.82 -15.37
CA LEU A 121 24.26 -20.73 -14.76
C LEU A 121 23.61 -21.88 -13.95
N ILE A 122 22.28 -21.90 -13.83
CA ILE A 122 21.54 -22.86 -13.00
C ILE A 122 20.54 -23.59 -13.90
N ASP A 123 20.72 -24.90 -14.05
CA ASP A 123 19.98 -25.72 -15.03
C ASP A 123 18.45 -25.65 -14.84
N GLU A 124 17.99 -25.71 -13.60
CA GLU A 124 16.58 -25.57 -13.22
C GLU A 124 16.48 -24.73 -11.95
N THR A 125 15.57 -23.76 -11.96
CA THR A 125 15.24 -22.91 -10.81
C THR A 125 13.79 -23.15 -10.39
N THR A 126 13.56 -23.33 -9.10
CA THR A 126 12.23 -23.40 -8.48
C THR A 126 11.95 -22.11 -7.73
N PHE A 127 10.81 -21.48 -8.00
CA PHE A 127 10.44 -20.22 -7.37
C PHE A 127 8.98 -20.21 -6.92
N GLU A 128 8.68 -19.36 -5.94
CA GLU A 128 7.33 -18.98 -5.53
C GLU A 128 7.06 -17.52 -5.92
N LEU A 129 5.98 -17.28 -6.66
CA LEU A 129 5.52 -15.95 -7.02
C LEU A 129 4.29 -15.62 -6.18
N GLN A 130 4.40 -14.56 -5.37
CA GLN A 130 3.34 -14.07 -4.50
C GLN A 130 2.91 -12.66 -4.93
N VAL A 131 1.60 -12.41 -4.88
CA VAL A 131 0.99 -11.13 -5.22
C VAL A 131 0.17 -10.66 -4.03
N PHE A 132 0.57 -9.54 -3.46
CA PHE A 132 -0.12 -8.88 -2.37
C PHE A 132 -0.82 -7.62 -2.88
N ALA A 133 -2.04 -7.37 -2.41
CA ALA A 133 -2.75 -6.14 -2.71
C ALA A 133 -2.87 -5.27 -1.46
N TYR A 134 -2.81 -3.96 -1.65
CA TYR A 134 -3.17 -3.01 -0.61
C TYR A 134 -4.68 -2.77 -0.67
N ASP A 135 -5.31 -2.64 0.49
CA ASP A 135 -6.70 -2.19 0.55
C ASP A 135 -6.71 -0.68 0.31
N ASP A 136 -6.83 -0.29 -0.95
CA ASP A 136 -7.06 1.11 -1.31
C ASP A 136 -8.54 1.41 -1.00
N GLU A 137 -8.82 2.16 0.09
CA GLU A 137 -10.19 2.55 0.51
C GLU A 137 -10.95 3.41 -0.55
N GLY A 138 -10.37 3.65 -1.72
CA GLY A 138 -10.89 4.52 -2.77
C GLY A 138 -11.27 3.85 -4.09
N ASP A 139 -11.04 2.55 -4.29
CA ASP A 139 -11.35 1.88 -5.57
C ASP A 139 -12.80 1.38 -5.61
N ASN A 140 -13.75 2.31 -5.50
CA ASN A 140 -15.05 2.16 -6.12
C ASN A 140 -14.93 2.64 -7.58
N GLU A 141 -15.63 1.98 -8.51
CA GLU A 141 -15.88 2.38 -9.91
C GLU A 141 -14.85 1.96 -10.97
N ALA A 142 -15.01 0.73 -11.48
CA ALA A 142 -15.04 0.46 -12.92
C ALA A 142 -15.79 -0.87 -13.20
N GLY A 143 -17.10 -0.85 -12.97
CA GLY A 143 -18.04 -1.92 -13.32
C GLY A 143 -19.43 -1.34 -13.47
N ASP A 144 -19.72 -0.87 -14.68
CA ASP A 144 -20.97 -0.26 -15.14
C ASP A 144 -22.21 -1.11 -14.77
N LEU A 145 -23.18 -0.51 -14.05
CA LEU A 145 -24.63 -0.52 -14.34
C LEU A 145 -25.40 0.23 -13.23
N ALA A 146 -26.20 1.20 -13.65
CA ALA A 146 -27.04 2.04 -12.80
C ALA A 146 -27.97 1.28 -11.85
N ASP A 147 -27.98 1.68 -10.57
CA ASP A 147 -29.18 1.62 -9.73
C ASP A 147 -29.24 2.83 -8.78
N ASN A 148 -30.43 3.41 -8.70
CA ASN A 148 -30.77 4.59 -7.92
C ASN A 148 -30.91 4.23 -6.44
N GLY A 149 -30.36 5.07 -5.54
CA GLY A 149 -31.02 5.31 -4.25
C GLY A 149 -30.17 5.18 -2.99
N GLU A 150 -30.03 6.32 -2.31
CA GLU A 150 -30.01 6.47 -0.85
C GLU A 150 -28.85 5.85 -0.04
N ASP A 151 -27.69 6.54 -0.01
CA ASP A 151 -26.79 6.49 1.16
C ASP A 151 -26.40 7.92 1.60
N GLY A 152 -27.26 8.51 2.42
CA GLY A 152 -26.98 9.75 3.16
C GLY A 152 -27.11 9.57 4.67
N LYS A 153 -27.05 8.33 5.18
CA LYS A 153 -27.43 8.05 6.59
C LYS A 153 -26.24 7.78 7.51
N LYS A 154 -25.06 7.47 6.99
CA LYS A 154 -23.89 7.11 7.83
C LYS A 154 -23.21 8.34 8.46
N ASP A 155 -23.13 9.44 7.72
CA ASP A 155 -22.46 10.67 8.19
C ASP A 155 -23.15 11.28 9.42
N SER A 156 -24.48 11.19 9.47
CA SER A 156 -25.28 11.74 10.56
C SER A 156 -25.12 10.96 11.88
N VAL A 157 -24.90 9.65 11.80
CA VAL A 157 -24.72 8.81 12.99
C VAL A 157 -23.36 9.06 13.62
N LEU A 158 -22.30 9.14 12.81
CA LEU A 158 -20.94 9.39 13.29
C LEU A 158 -20.79 10.77 13.92
N TRP A 159 -21.38 11.80 13.31
CA TRP A 159 -21.38 13.15 13.85
C TRP A 159 -22.08 13.24 15.22
N THR A 160 -23.19 12.52 15.38
CA THR A 160 -23.97 12.53 16.64
C THR A 160 -23.18 11.90 17.78
N ILE A 161 -22.44 10.83 17.50
CA ILE A 161 -21.55 10.18 18.48
C ILE A 161 -20.41 11.12 18.87
N PHE A 162 -19.79 11.78 17.88
CA PHE A 162 -18.68 12.71 18.11
C PHE A 162 -19.07 13.88 19.02
N VAL A 163 -20.21 14.52 18.76
CA VAL A 163 -20.68 15.67 19.58
C VAL A 163 -21.03 15.25 21.00
N ASN A 164 -21.60 14.06 21.19
CA ASN A 164 -21.91 13.56 22.52
C ASN A 164 -20.63 13.26 23.32
N ILE A 165 -19.59 12.71 22.70
CA ILE A 165 -18.30 12.47 23.36
C ILE A 165 -17.61 13.80 23.72
N LEU A 166 -17.60 14.76 22.79
CA LEU A 166 -16.99 16.07 23.01
C LEU A 166 -17.62 16.80 24.22
N LYS A 167 -18.94 16.68 24.38
CA LYS A 167 -19.67 17.26 25.50
C LYS A 167 -19.23 16.69 26.85
N ILE A 168 -19.02 15.37 26.93
CA ILE A 168 -18.57 14.71 28.17
C ILE A 168 -17.17 15.21 28.57
N ILE A 169 -16.28 15.39 27.60
CA ILE A 169 -14.91 15.85 27.86
C ILE A 169 -14.90 17.28 28.41
N ILE A 170 -15.76 18.17 27.87
CA ILE A 170 -15.89 19.55 28.33
C ILE A 170 -16.45 19.61 29.76
N ASP A 171 -17.45 18.80 30.09
CA ASP A 171 -18.04 18.74 31.44
C ASP A 171 -17.05 18.22 32.49
N VAL A 172 -16.03 17.45 32.10
CA VAL A 172 -14.97 16.97 33.01
C VAL A 172 -13.83 17.98 33.19
N LEU A 173 -13.61 18.88 32.23
CA LEU A 173 -12.54 19.89 32.26
C LEU A 173 -12.96 21.22 32.90
N VAL A 174 -14.27 21.47 33.03
CA VAL A 174 -14.87 22.66 33.67
C VAL A 174 -15.12 22.46 35.16
#